data_AF-A0A9E2PDL0-F1
#
_entry.id   AF-A0A9E2PDL0-F1
#
_cell.length_a   1.000
_cell.length_b   1.000
_cell.length_c   1.000
_cell.angle_alpha   90.00
_cell.angle_beta   90.00
_cell.angle_gamma   90.00
#
_symmetry.space_group_name_H-M   'P 1'
#
loop_
_entity.id
_entity.type
_entity.pdbx_description
1 polymer ?
#
loop_
_entity_poly.entity_id
_entity_poly.type
_entity_poly.pdbx_seq_one_letter_code
_entity_poly.pdbx_strand_id
1 'polypeptide(L)'
;MSNFSALSLELSALREYSRLAPNMLLYWTMLEYASDNGYAYFDFGRSSPDEGTYKFKKQWGAKPEPLHWHYISMNGRPIDEETSEKSKFDKAIQCWQKLPVPVTKIIGPMIRKHIGL
;
A
#
# COMPACT_ATOMS: atom_id res chain seq x y z
N MET A 1 -14.68 -23.55 -17.00
CA MET A 1 -13.99 -22.94 -15.85
C MET A 1 -12.50 -23.14 -16.06
N SER A 2 -11.82 -22.14 -16.63
CA SER A 2 -10.36 -22.19 -16.82
C SER A 2 -9.68 -21.95 -15.47
N ASN A 3 -8.84 -22.89 -15.05
CA ASN A 3 -7.99 -22.75 -13.87
C ASN A 3 -7.01 -21.59 -14.12
N PHE A 4 -7.33 -20.39 -13.66
CA PHE A 4 -6.39 -19.27 -13.64
C PHE A 4 -5.46 -19.46 -12.45
N SER A 5 -4.25 -19.94 -12.71
CA SER A 5 -3.18 -19.90 -11.71
C SER A 5 -2.64 -18.46 -11.64
N ALA A 6 -2.87 -17.81 -10.50
CA ALA A 6 -2.34 -16.49 -10.20
C ALA A 6 -1.50 -16.57 -8.92
N LEU A 7 -0.32 -15.94 -8.96
CA LEU A 7 0.56 -15.82 -7.81
C LEU A 7 0.50 -14.36 -7.31
N SER A 8 0.14 -14.15 -6.05
CA SER A 8 0.03 -12.82 -5.42
C SER A 8 0.84 -12.82 -4.12
N LEU A 9 1.79 -11.88 -3.99
CA LEU A 9 2.69 -11.75 -2.83
C LEU A 9 3.04 -10.27 -2.60
N GLU A 10 3.07 -9.87 -1.33
CA GLU A 10 3.67 -8.61 -0.92
C GLU A 10 5.13 -8.84 -0.48
N LEU A 11 6.05 -8.08 -1.07
CA LEU A 11 7.49 -8.20 -0.82
C LEU A 11 8.02 -6.92 -0.18
N SER A 12 8.82 -7.09 0.87
CA SER A 12 9.51 -5.99 1.54
C SER A 12 10.90 -6.41 2.00
N ALA A 13 11.78 -5.42 2.17
CA ALA A 13 13.13 -5.62 2.65
C ALA A 13 13.49 -4.49 3.62
N LEU A 14 14.40 -4.78 4.56
CA LEU A 14 14.91 -3.77 5.49
C LEU A 14 15.63 -2.67 4.72
N ARG A 15 15.37 -1.42 5.11
CA ARG A 15 15.92 -0.23 4.46
C ARG A 15 17.45 -0.20 4.43
N GLU A 16 18.09 -0.76 5.45
CA GLU A 16 19.54 -0.87 5.56
C GLU A 16 20.18 -1.60 4.36
N TYR A 17 19.47 -2.58 3.79
CA TYR A 17 19.94 -3.36 2.63
C TYR A 17 19.45 -2.81 1.28
N SER A 18 18.80 -1.65 1.25
CA SER A 18 18.27 -1.06 0.00
C SER A 18 19.31 -0.93 -1.13
N ARG A 19 20.59 -0.69 -0.77
CA ARG A 19 21.71 -0.60 -1.73
C ARG A 19 21.99 -1.91 -2.47
N LEU A 20 21.61 -3.05 -1.89
CA LEU A 20 21.74 -4.36 -2.52
C LEU A 20 20.57 -4.69 -3.45
N ALA A 21 19.58 -3.79 -3.54
CA ALA A 21 18.35 -3.96 -4.31
C ALA A 21 17.64 -5.32 -4.06
N PRO A 22 17.45 -5.78 -2.80
CA PRO A 22 16.88 -7.10 -2.50
C PRO A 22 15.48 -7.29 -3.06
N ASN A 23 14.65 -6.23 -3.08
CA ASN A 23 13.33 -6.30 -3.70
C ASN A 23 13.41 -6.58 -5.21
N MET A 24 14.43 -6.06 -5.91
CA MET A 24 14.60 -6.33 -7.34
C MET A 24 14.86 -7.82 -7.58
N LEU A 25 15.76 -8.41 -6.78
CA LEU A 25 16.07 -9.84 -6.84
C LEU A 25 14.84 -10.69 -6.48
N LEU A 26 14.12 -10.33 -5.41
CA LEU A 26 12.91 -11.05 -4.98
C LEU A 26 11.84 -11.07 -6.08
N TYR A 27 11.52 -9.92 -6.69
CA TYR A 27 10.55 -9.87 -7.79
C TYR A 27 11.05 -10.63 -9.03
N TRP A 28 12.35 -10.53 -9.37
CA TRP A 28 12.94 -11.29 -10.47
C TRP A 28 12.72 -12.79 -10.30
N THR A 29 13.15 -13.35 -9.16
CA THR A 29 13.05 -14.79 -8.89
C THR A 29 11.60 -15.26 -8.89
N MET A 30 10.66 -14.44 -8.42
CA MET A 30 9.24 -14.79 -8.41
C MET A 30 8.62 -14.77 -9.80
N LEU A 31 9.01 -13.81 -10.65
CA LEU A 31 8.57 -13.76 -12.05
C LEU A 31 9.17 -14.90 -12.87
N GLU A 32 10.44 -15.23 -12.64
CA GLU A 32 11.11 -16.40 -13.22
C GLU A 32 10.38 -17.68 -12.84
N TYR A 33 10.12 -17.89 -11.54
CA TYR A 33 9.34 -19.04 -11.06
C TYR A 33 7.94 -19.10 -11.70
N ALA A 34 7.23 -17.97 -11.76
CA ALA A 34 5.91 -17.92 -12.38
C ALA A 34 5.98 -18.28 -13.87
N SER A 35 6.98 -17.79 -14.60
CA SER A 35 7.22 -18.10 -16.00
C SER A 35 7.51 -19.60 -16.19
N ASP A 36 8.42 -20.16 -15.40
CA ASP A 36 8.85 -21.56 -15.50
C ASP A 36 7.73 -22.55 -15.16
N ASN A 37 6.78 -22.16 -14.32
CA ASN A 37 5.64 -22.99 -13.92
C ASN A 37 4.37 -22.70 -14.74
N GLY A 38 4.47 -21.91 -15.82
CA GLY A 38 3.35 -21.69 -16.75
C GLY A 38 2.21 -20.84 -16.18
N TYR A 39 2.49 -19.98 -15.18
CA TYR A 39 1.50 -19.01 -14.71
C TYR A 39 1.27 -17.94 -15.76
N ALA A 40 0.00 -17.69 -16.09
CA ALA A 40 -0.37 -16.69 -17.09
C ALA A 40 -0.42 -15.26 -16.52
N TYR A 41 -0.54 -15.13 -15.19
CA TYR A 41 -0.68 -13.85 -14.51
C TYR A 41 0.16 -13.80 -13.23
N PHE A 42 0.78 -12.65 -13.00
CA PHE A 42 1.48 -12.33 -11.77
C PHE A 42 0.85 -11.07 -11.17
N ASP A 43 0.35 -11.17 -9.95
CA ASP A 43 -0.27 -10.07 -9.23
C ASP A 43 0.75 -9.44 -8.28
N PHE A 44 1.11 -8.17 -8.55
CA PHE A 44 2.02 -7.39 -7.73
C PHE A 44 1.34 -6.82 -6.46
N GLY A 45 0.05 -7.06 -6.27
CA GLY A 45 -0.76 -6.52 -5.19
C GLY A 45 -1.12 -5.04 -5.38
N ARG A 46 -1.89 -4.50 -4.43
CA ARG A 46 -2.40 -3.13 -4.48
C ARG A 46 -1.28 -2.09 -4.40
N SER A 47 -1.46 -0.96 -5.08
CA SER A 47 -0.66 0.26 -4.88
C SER A 47 -1.50 1.49 -5.17
N SER A 48 -1.27 2.58 -4.45
CA SER A 48 -1.89 3.86 -4.76
C SER A 48 -1.33 4.42 -6.08
N PRO A 49 -2.16 5.05 -6.93
CA PRO A 49 -1.67 5.72 -8.14
C PRO A 49 -0.56 6.72 -7.84
N ASP A 50 0.42 6.80 -8.75
CA ASP A 50 1.55 7.75 -8.72
C ASP A 50 2.53 7.67 -7.53
N GLU A 51 2.28 6.78 -6.56
CA GLU A 51 3.22 6.49 -5.47
C GLU A 51 4.41 5.65 -5.94
N GLY A 52 5.44 5.56 -5.10
CA GLY A 52 6.70 4.88 -5.43
C GLY A 52 6.52 3.40 -5.76
N THR A 53 5.64 2.70 -5.03
CA THR A 53 5.33 1.28 -5.28
C THR A 53 4.61 1.08 -6.61
N TYR A 54 3.72 2.00 -7.00
CA TYR A 54 3.07 1.98 -8.32
C TYR A 54 4.09 2.14 -9.45
N LYS A 55 4.99 3.12 -9.34
CA LYS A 55 6.05 3.36 -10.34
C LYS A 55 6.99 2.17 -10.45
N PHE A 56 7.38 1.58 -9.32
CA PHE A 56 8.20 0.37 -9.27
C PHE A 56 7.54 -0.80 -10.02
N LYS A 57 6.26 -1.10 -9.75
CA LYS A 57 5.53 -2.19 -10.41
C LYS A 57 5.39 -1.94 -11.92
N LYS A 58 5.16 -0.70 -12.34
CA LYS A 58 5.08 -0.31 -13.75
C LYS A 58 6.37 -0.60 -14.52
N GLN A 59 7.54 -0.51 -13.88
CA GLN A 59 8.83 -0.83 -14.51
C GLN A 59 8.96 -2.30 -14.90
N TRP A 60 8.23 -3.20 -14.23
CA TRP A 60 8.15 -4.63 -14.55
C TRP A 60 7.10 -4.97 -15.62
N GLY A 61 6.42 -3.96 -16.20
CA GLY A 61 5.37 -4.17 -17.18
C GLY A 61 3.98 -4.46 -16.58
N ALA A 62 3.82 -4.30 -15.25
CA ALA A 62 2.52 -4.46 -14.60
C ALA A 62 1.49 -3.48 -15.16
N LYS A 63 0.29 -3.97 -15.46
CA LYS A 63 -0.85 -3.17 -15.91
C LYS A 63 -1.77 -2.89 -14.71
N PRO A 64 -2.09 -1.63 -14.41
CA PRO A 64 -2.96 -1.32 -13.29
C PRO A 64 -4.40 -1.75 -13.56
N GLU A 65 -5.00 -2.42 -12.58
CA GLU A 65 -6.43 -2.75 -12.54
C GLU A 65 -7.09 -1.94 -11.41
N PRO A 66 -8.09 -1.09 -11.69
CA PRO A 66 -8.77 -0.30 -10.67
C PRO A 66 -9.47 -1.18 -9.63
N LEU A 67 -9.21 -0.92 -8.35
CA LEU A 67 -9.91 -1.56 -7.23
C LEU A 67 -11.05 -0.66 -6.75
N HIS A 68 -12.27 -1.13 -6.90
CA HIS A 68 -13.46 -0.44 -6.41
C HIS A 68 -13.70 -0.79 -4.94
N TRP A 69 -13.69 0.23 -4.08
CA TRP A 69 -14.10 0.07 -2.69
C TRP A 69 -15.60 0.29 -2.59
N HIS A 70 -16.27 -0.61 -1.89
CA HIS A 70 -17.69 -0.45 -1.57
C HIS A 70 -17.83 -0.27 -0.07
N TYR A 71 -18.43 0.84 0.32
CA TYR A 71 -18.71 1.12 1.71
C TYR A 71 -20.21 0.94 1.98
N ILE A 72 -20.54 0.11 2.96
CA ILE A 72 -21.93 -0.15 3.35
C ILE A 72 -22.25 0.64 4.61
N SER A 73 -23.11 1.65 4.49
CA SER A 73 -23.60 2.43 5.62
C SER A 73 -24.80 1.73 6.26
N MET A 74 -24.62 1.16 7.45
CA MET A 74 -25.72 0.54 8.20
C MET A 74 -26.78 1.55 8.68
N ASN A 75 -26.46 2.85 8.70
CA ASN A 75 -27.30 3.89 9.31
C ASN A 75 -27.91 4.85 8.28
N GLY A 76 -27.89 4.52 6.98
CA GLY A 76 -28.49 5.35 5.92
C GLY A 76 -27.81 6.70 5.69
N ARG A 77 -26.65 6.95 6.32
CA ARG A 77 -25.86 8.15 6.07
C ARG A 77 -25.05 7.96 4.78
N PRO A 78 -25.06 8.92 3.84
CA PRO A 78 -24.18 8.86 2.69
C PRO A 78 -22.73 8.80 3.18
N ILE A 79 -21.95 7.92 2.55
CA ILE A 79 -20.51 7.83 2.80
C ILE A 79 -19.91 8.81 1.81
N ASP A 80 -19.42 9.93 2.32
CA ASP A 80 -18.70 10.91 1.51
C ASP A 80 -17.38 10.26 1.07
N GLU A 81 -17.37 9.67 -0.12
CA GLU A 81 -16.22 8.91 -0.66
C GLU A 81 -15.00 9.80 -0.98
N GLU A 82 -15.11 11.12 -0.87
CA GLU A 82 -14.15 12.03 -1.48
C GLU A 82 -13.32 12.83 -0.48
N THR A 83 -12.05 12.42 -0.34
CA THR A 83 -10.88 13.33 -0.41
C THR A 83 -10.68 14.36 0.73
N SER A 84 -11.63 14.54 1.65
CA SER A 84 -11.58 15.67 2.60
C SER A 84 -10.81 15.40 3.89
N GLU A 85 -10.59 14.14 4.30
CA GLU A 85 -9.91 13.88 5.57
C GLU A 85 -8.41 14.14 5.51
N LYS A 86 -7.72 13.68 4.45
CA LYS A 86 -6.28 13.98 4.26
C LYS A 86 -6.02 15.49 4.34
N SER A 87 -6.77 16.29 3.58
CA SER A 87 -6.61 17.75 3.58
C SER A 87 -6.91 18.41 4.94
N LYS A 88 -7.93 17.95 5.65
CA LYS A 88 -8.28 18.48 7.00
C LYS A 88 -7.19 18.21 8.03
N PHE A 89 -6.49 17.08 7.93
CA PHE A 89 -5.44 16.70 8.87
C PHE A 89 -4.03 17.05 8.42
N ASP A 90 -3.79 17.46 7.18
CA ASP A 90 -2.46 17.76 6.66
C ASP A 90 -1.67 18.74 7.55
N LYS A 91 -2.32 19.81 8.02
CA LYS A 91 -1.69 20.78 8.94
C LYS A 91 -1.37 20.15 10.30
N ALA A 92 -2.29 19.36 10.84
CA ALA A 92 -2.09 18.66 12.11
C ALA A 92 -0.95 17.63 12.00
N ILE A 93 -0.86 16.90 10.88
CA ILE A 93 0.22 15.95 10.56
C ILE A 93 1.56 16.68 10.48
N GLN A 94 1.63 17.82 9.76
CA GLN A 94 2.87 18.60 9.65
C GLN A 94 3.33 19.15 11.01
N CYS A 95 2.41 19.62 11.85
CA CYS A 95 2.74 20.03 13.22
C CYS A 95 3.23 18.84 14.05
N TRP A 96 2.56 17.68 13.95
CA TRP A 96 2.91 16.47 14.66
C TRP A 96 4.32 15.96 14.29
N GLN A 97 4.68 15.98 13.01
CA GLN A 97 6.00 15.58 12.50
C GLN A 97 7.15 16.43 13.06
N LYS A 98 6.86 17.65 13.54
CA LYS A 98 7.87 18.57 14.12
C LYS A 98 7.98 18.45 15.65
N LEU A 99 7.12 17.67 16.31
CA LEU A 99 7.14 17.52 17.76
C LEU A 99 8.32 16.65 18.24
N PRO A 100 9.00 17.03 19.33
CA PRO A 100 10.00 16.17 19.97
C PRO A 100 9.41 14.83 20.42
N VAL A 101 10.21 13.76 20.28
CA VAL A 101 9.81 12.37 20.64
C VAL A 101 9.21 12.22 22.06
N PRO A 102 9.71 12.91 23.11
CA PRO A 102 9.09 12.81 24.44
C PRO A 102 7.63 13.28 24.46
N VAL A 103 7.30 14.33 23.69
CA VAL A 103 5.95 14.90 23.62
C VAL A 103 5.00 13.95 22.91
N THR A 104 5.45 13.35 21.81
CA THR A 104 4.63 12.40 21.05
C THR A 104 4.36 11.11 21.83
N LYS A 105 5.27 10.68 22.72
CA LYS A 105 5.05 9.54 23.62
C LYS A 105 3.95 9.79 24.65
N ILE A 106 3.77 11.03 25.11
CA ILE A 106 2.74 11.39 26.10
C ILE A 106 1.38 11.60 25.41
N ILE A 107 1.36 12.34 24.29
CA ILE A 107 0.12 12.73 23.62
C ILE A 107 -0.41 11.62 22.69
N GLY A 108 0.49 10.85 22.08
CA GLY A 108 0.15 9.83 21.08
C GLY A 108 -0.87 8.79 21.55
N PRO A 109 -0.75 8.21 22.76
CA PRO A 109 -1.73 7.25 23.28
C PRO A 109 -3.14 7.81 23.45
N MET A 110 -3.28 9.10 23.77
CA MET A 110 -4.59 9.75 23.90
C MET A 110 -5.24 9.98 22.55
N ILE A 111 -4.46 10.40 21.54
CA ILE A 111 -4.97 10.61 20.18
C ILE A 111 -5.31 9.28 19.51
N ARG A 112 -4.47 8.25 19.66
CA ARG A 112 -4.67 6.93 19.04
C ARG A 112 -6.03 6.31 19.39
N LYS A 113 -6.52 6.54 20.61
CA LYS A 113 -7.83 6.02 21.07
C LYS A 113 -9.02 6.55 20.25
N HIS A 114 -8.83 7.64 19.52
CA HIS A 114 -9.90 8.32 18.77
C HIS A 114 -9.78 8.12 17.24
N ILE A 115 -8.79 7.35 16.77
CA ILE A 115 -8.61 7.02 15.35
C ILE A 115 -9.05 5.57 15.16
N GLY A 116 -10.10 5.35 14.35
CA GLY A 116 -10.52 4.01 13.92
C GLY A 116 -9.47 3.40 12.98
N LEU A 117 -9.23 2.10 13.12
CA LEU A 117 -8.38 1.30 12.21
C LEU A 117 -9.12 0.97 10.93
#